data_AF-A0A4R2E6I4-F1
#
_entry.id   AF-A0A4R2E6I4-F1
#
_cell.length_a   1.000
_cell.length_b   1.000
_cell.length_c   1.000
_cell.angle_alpha   90.00
_cell.angle_beta   90.00
_cell.angle_gamma   90.00
#
_symmetry.space_group_name_H-M   'P 1'
#
loop_
_entity.id
_entity.type
_entity.pdbx_description
1 polymer ?
#
loop_
_entity_poly.entity_id
_entity_poly.type
_entity_poly.pdbx_seq_one_letter_code
_entity_poly.pdbx_strand_id
1 'polypeptide(L)'
;MTLNILEEVTKTSIELLLKEPFYAHLFSTLNKEVVTKQHSVATMAVGLRHNSFVLIINEHFWSSVLTNPKHRYGVVKHEVLHLIFNHLLRNVKENGKDSLLLNIAMDLVVNQYILSDYLPEYSIFLDTFPPLAVV
;
A
#
# COMPACT_ATOMS: atom_id res chain seq x y z
N MET A 1 8.14 18.66 9.48
CA MET A 1 8.42 17.30 8.95
C MET A 1 7.16 16.69 8.32
N THR A 2 6.04 16.59 9.05
CA THR A 2 4.74 16.10 8.55
C THR A 2 4.22 16.82 7.30
N LEU A 3 4.27 18.16 7.27
CA LEU A 3 3.78 18.95 6.13
C LEU A 3 4.51 18.59 4.81
N ASN A 4 5.83 18.37 4.87
CA ASN A 4 6.62 17.98 3.70
C ASN A 4 6.23 16.59 3.17
N ILE A 5 5.96 15.62 4.05
CA ILE A 5 5.52 14.28 3.64
C ILE A 5 4.17 14.36 2.91
N LEU A 6 3.22 15.12 3.43
CA LEU A 6 1.90 15.27 2.80
C LEU A 6 1.98 15.97 1.43
N GLU A 7 2.88 16.95 1.26
CA GLU A 7 3.15 17.56 -0.04
C GLU A 7 3.74 16.54 -1.04
N GLU A 8 4.68 15.70 -0.62
CA GLU A 8 5.26 14.64 -1.47
C GLU A 8 4.24 13.56 -1.85
N VAL A 9 3.40 13.16 -0.90
CA VAL A 9 2.27 12.26 -1.15
C VAL A 9 1.28 12.90 -2.12
N THR A 10 1.03 14.20 -2.00
CA THR A 10 0.16 14.95 -2.93
C THR A 10 0.74 14.96 -4.34
N LYS A 11 2.05 15.20 -4.50
CA LYS A 11 2.74 15.11 -5.80
C LYS A 11 2.60 13.72 -6.41
N THR A 12 2.78 12.67 -5.60
CA THR A 12 2.59 11.28 -6.04
C THR A 12 1.14 11.03 -6.48
N SER A 13 0.16 11.56 -5.74
CA SER A 13 -1.27 11.47 -6.10
C SER A 13 -1.60 12.20 -7.40
N ILE A 14 -0.97 13.34 -7.68
CA ILE A 14 -1.15 14.07 -8.94
C ILE A 14 -0.59 13.23 -10.10
N GLU A 15 0.57 12.60 -9.92
CA GLU A 15 1.12 11.70 -10.93
C GLU A 15 0.18 10.50 -11.20
N LEU A 16 -0.36 9.90 -10.14
CA LEU A 16 -1.35 8.83 -10.23
C LEU A 16 -2.63 9.32 -10.95
N LEU A 17 -3.07 10.56 -10.71
CA LEU A 17 -4.23 11.15 -11.37
C LEU A 17 -4.02 11.30 -12.88
N LEU A 18 -2.82 11.73 -13.29
CA LEU A 18 -2.50 11.94 -14.69
C LEU A 18 -2.39 10.62 -15.48
N LYS A 19 -1.91 9.54 -14.84
CA LYS A 19 -1.66 8.26 -15.48
C LYS A 19 -2.81 7.27 -15.33
N GLU A 20 -3.38 7.19 -14.14
CA GLU A 20 -4.40 6.21 -13.75
C GLU A 20 -5.51 6.85 -12.88
N PRO A 21 -6.39 7.68 -13.47
CA PRO A 21 -7.35 8.50 -12.75
C PRO A 21 -8.27 7.75 -11.79
N PHE A 22 -8.61 6.49 -12.10
CA PHE A 22 -9.44 5.64 -11.25
C PHE A 22 -8.82 5.41 -9.87
N TYR A 23 -7.53 5.04 -9.81
CA TYR A 23 -6.84 4.81 -8.54
C TYR A 23 -6.65 6.11 -7.78
N ALA A 24 -6.35 7.20 -8.48
CA ALA A 24 -6.20 8.52 -7.87
C ALA A 24 -7.49 9.04 -7.26
N HIS A 25 -8.64 8.80 -7.90
CA HIS A 25 -9.93 9.16 -7.36
C HIS A 25 -10.17 8.47 -6.01
N LEU A 26 -9.97 7.16 -5.93
CA LEU A 26 -10.09 6.42 -4.67
C LEU A 26 -9.10 6.92 -3.61
N PHE A 27 -7.83 7.09 -3.98
CA PHE A 27 -6.80 7.64 -3.10
C PHE A 27 -7.17 9.01 -2.52
N SER A 28 -7.80 9.87 -3.32
CA SER A 28 -8.21 11.22 -2.90
C SER A 28 -9.24 11.21 -1.78
N THR A 29 -10.06 10.15 -1.70
CA THR A 29 -11.10 10.01 -0.66
C THR A 29 -10.56 9.57 0.71
N LEU A 30 -9.30 9.13 0.77
CA LEU A 30 -8.69 8.64 2.01
C LEU A 30 -8.24 9.79 2.91
N ASN A 31 -8.54 9.69 4.20
CA ASN A 31 -7.86 10.51 5.20
C ASN A 31 -6.38 10.10 5.25
N LYS A 32 -5.47 11.05 5.45
CA LYS A 32 -4.02 10.78 5.45
C LYS A 32 -3.46 11.13 6.81
N GLU A 33 -2.85 10.15 7.47
CA GLU A 33 -2.29 10.28 8.81
C GLU A 33 -0.80 9.96 8.75
N VAL A 34 0.05 10.94 9.08
CA VAL A 34 1.48 10.71 9.21
C VAL A 34 1.78 10.33 10.65
N VAL A 35 2.40 9.17 10.84
CA VAL A 35 2.73 8.61 12.15
C VAL A 35 4.24 8.56 12.36
N THR A 36 4.65 8.55 13.63
CA THR A 36 6.05 8.54 14.01
C THR A 36 6.71 7.19 13.71
N LYS A 37 8.05 7.19 13.69
CA LYS A 37 8.85 5.96 13.50
C LYS A 37 8.47 4.79 14.44
N GLN A 38 8.04 5.08 15.66
CA GLN A 38 7.74 4.07 16.70
C GLN A 38 6.31 3.53 16.63
N HIS A 39 5.51 3.97 15.65
CA HIS A 39 4.15 3.49 15.47
C HIS A 39 4.12 1.99 15.09
N SER A 40 3.04 1.29 15.44
CA SER A 40 2.88 -0.15 15.15
C SER A 40 2.85 -0.47 13.66
N VAL A 41 2.39 0.48 12.84
CA VAL A 41 2.54 0.46 11.38
C VAL A 41 3.93 0.99 11.03
N ALA A 42 4.82 0.07 10.63
CA ALA A 42 6.21 0.38 10.31
C ALA A 42 6.41 0.94 8.88
N THR A 43 5.42 0.76 8.00
CA THR A 43 5.46 1.13 6.58
C THR A 43 4.36 2.15 6.23
N MET A 44 3.85 2.11 5.00
CA MET A 44 2.54 2.67 4.67
C MET A 44 1.49 1.56 4.79
N ALA A 45 0.25 1.91 5.14
CA ALA A 45 -0.86 0.97 5.20
C ALA A 45 -2.20 1.69 5.07
N VAL A 46 -3.18 1.06 4.42
CA VAL A 46 -4.59 1.42 4.57
C VAL A 46 -5.23 0.70 5.77
N GLY A 47 -6.08 1.43 6.50
CA GLY A 47 -6.80 0.90 7.65
C GLY A 47 -8.17 1.53 7.82
N LEU A 48 -8.91 1.06 8.83
CA LEU A 48 -10.19 1.63 9.23
C LEU A 48 -10.04 2.41 10.55
N ARG A 49 -10.55 3.65 10.58
CA ARG A 49 -10.64 4.51 11.77
C ARG A 49 -12.02 5.16 11.81
N HIS A 50 -12.76 4.98 12.89
CA HIS A 50 -14.09 5.59 13.08
C HIS A 50 -14.99 5.48 11.83
N ASN A 51 -15.08 4.27 11.25
CA ASN A 51 -15.88 3.99 10.05
C ASN A 51 -15.41 4.66 8.75
N SER A 52 -14.23 5.26 8.71
CA SER A 52 -13.61 5.85 7.52
C SER A 52 -12.29 5.16 7.20
N PHE A 53 -11.97 5.05 5.91
CA PHE A 53 -10.65 4.58 5.49
C PHE A 53 -9.59 5.66 5.74
N VAL A 54 -8.45 5.22 6.27
CA VAL A 54 -7.27 6.07 6.50
C VAL A 54 -6.06 5.44 5.82
N LEU A 55 -5.24 6.28 5.20
CA LEU A 55 -3.89 5.95 4.80
C LEU A 55 -2.93 6.40 5.90
N ILE A 56 -2.30 5.43 6.54
CA ILE A 56 -1.29 5.63 7.57
C ILE A 56 0.07 5.64 6.89
N ILE A 57 0.84 6.69 7.10
CA ILE A 57 2.16 6.90 6.49
C ILE A 57 3.19 6.99 7.60
N ASN A 58 4.03 5.98 7.76
CA ASN A 58 5.15 6.06 8.69
C ASN A 58 6.22 7.02 8.14
N GLU A 59 6.58 8.04 8.92
CA GLU A 59 7.50 9.11 8.50
C GLU A 59 8.89 8.57 8.11
N HIS A 60 9.38 7.56 8.82
CA HIS A 60 10.69 6.96 8.57
C HIS A 60 10.66 6.10 7.33
N PHE A 61 9.59 5.34 7.13
CA PHE A 61 9.40 4.58 5.90
C PHE A 61 9.38 5.50 4.68
N TRP A 62 8.55 6.54 4.70
CA TRP A 62 8.40 7.46 3.56
C TRP A 62 9.70 8.24 3.24
N SER A 63 10.39 8.73 4.27
CA SER A 63 11.52 9.65 4.10
C SER A 63 12.87 8.94 3.96
N SER A 64 13.03 7.76 4.54
CA SER A 64 14.32 7.07 4.61
C SER A 64 14.37 5.76 3.83
N VAL A 65 13.24 5.09 3.63
CA VAL A 65 13.17 3.78 2.95
C VAL A 65 12.60 3.94 1.54
N LEU A 66 11.44 4.57 1.41
CA LEU A 66 10.71 4.76 0.17
C LEU A 66 11.14 6.04 -0.56
N THR A 67 12.43 6.18 -0.83
CA THR A 67 13.01 7.40 -1.41
C THR A 67 12.90 7.48 -2.93
N ASN A 68 12.74 6.34 -3.61
CA ASN A 68 12.56 6.28 -5.07
C ASN A 68 11.13 6.75 -5.45
N PRO A 69 10.98 7.78 -6.31
CA PRO A 69 9.67 8.26 -6.76
C PRO A 69 8.81 7.18 -7.44
N LYS A 70 9.41 6.27 -8.21
CA LYS A 70 8.66 5.13 -8.80
C LYS A 70 8.09 4.22 -7.73
N HIS A 71 8.87 3.94 -6.68
CA HIS A 71 8.40 3.13 -5.56
C HIS A 71 7.29 3.82 -4.78
N ARG A 72 7.37 5.15 -4.60
CA ARG A 72 6.26 5.92 -4.00
C ARG A 72 4.98 5.78 -4.80
N TYR A 73 5.06 5.93 -6.13
CA TYR A 73 3.92 5.72 -7.02
C TYR A 73 3.33 4.31 -6.86
N GLY A 74 4.17 3.28 -6.97
CA GLY A 74 3.69 1.89 -6.90
C GLY A 74 3.14 1.52 -5.53
N VAL A 75 3.79 1.93 -4.44
CA VAL A 75 3.32 1.66 -3.07
C VAL A 75 2.03 2.44 -2.76
N VAL A 76 1.84 3.66 -3.27
CA VAL A 76 0.53 4.34 -3.18
C VAL A 76 -0.56 3.55 -3.92
N LYS A 77 -0.27 3.07 -5.13
CA LYS A 77 -1.22 2.23 -5.88
C LYS A 77 -1.50 0.89 -5.17
N HIS A 78 -0.49 0.27 -4.56
CA HIS A 78 -0.60 -0.94 -3.76
C HIS A 78 -1.64 -0.79 -2.65
N GLU A 79 -1.56 0.28 -1.85
CA GLU A 79 -2.53 0.53 -0.78
C GLU A 79 -3.95 0.76 -1.31
N VAL A 80 -4.10 1.45 -2.44
CA VAL A 80 -5.41 1.63 -3.10
C VAL A 80 -5.98 0.29 -3.58
N LEU A 81 -5.14 -0.60 -4.10
CA LEU A 81 -5.54 -1.94 -4.54
C LEU A 81 -6.01 -2.82 -3.37
N HIS A 82 -5.43 -2.69 -2.18
CA HIS A 82 -5.95 -3.37 -0.98
C HIS A 82 -7.40 -2.97 -0.65
N LEU A 83 -7.77 -1.71 -0.89
CA LEU A 83 -9.15 -1.25 -0.74
C LEU A 83 -10.05 -1.83 -1.84
N ILE A 84 -9.60 -1.78 -3.10
CA ILE A 84 -10.37 -2.29 -4.25
C ILE A 84 -10.67 -3.78 -4.11
N PHE A 85 -9.69 -4.58 -3.71
CA PHE A 85 -9.86 -6.02 -3.51
C PHE A 85 -10.51 -6.37 -2.18
N ASN A 86 -10.97 -5.36 -1.44
CA ASN A 86 -11.67 -5.50 -0.17
C ASN A 86 -10.86 -6.31 0.87
N HIS A 87 -9.53 -6.23 0.81
CA HIS A 87 -8.62 -7.01 1.63
C HIS A 87 -8.74 -6.67 3.12
N LEU A 88 -9.01 -5.39 3.45
CA LEU A 88 -9.18 -4.94 4.84
C LEU A 88 -10.41 -5.53 5.52
N LEU A 89 -11.45 -5.88 4.75
CA LEU A 89 -12.71 -6.41 5.30
C LEU A 89 -12.75 -7.94 5.30
N ARG A 90 -11.67 -8.61 4.87
CA ARG A 90 -11.62 -10.08 4.95
C ARG A 90 -11.51 -10.49 6.41
N ASN A 91 -12.51 -11.23 6.90
CA ASN A 91 -12.54 -11.73 8.28
C ASN A 91 -11.42 -12.75 8.51
N VAL A 92 -10.30 -12.27 9.04
CA VAL A 92 -9.13 -13.08 9.41
C VAL A 92 -9.43 -13.95 10.64
N LYS A 93 -10.18 -13.38 11.61
CA LYS A 93 -10.45 -14.01 12.92
C LYS A 93 -11.43 -15.18 12.85
N GLU A 94 -12.42 -15.15 11.96
CA GLU A 94 -13.43 -16.20 11.88
C GLU A 94 -12.89 -17.51 11.26
N ASN A 95 -11.77 -17.43 10.53
CA ASN A 95 -11.23 -18.57 9.79
C ASN A 95 -10.01 -19.23 10.46
N GLY A 96 -9.57 -18.76 11.64
CA GLY A 96 -8.39 -19.28 12.33
C GLY A 96 -7.09 -19.22 11.49
N LYS A 97 -7.05 -18.34 10.48
CA LYS A 97 -5.94 -18.23 9.54
C LYS A 97 -4.82 -17.38 10.13
N ASP A 98 -3.58 -17.77 9.87
CA ASP A 98 -2.40 -17.00 10.19
C ASP A 98 -2.43 -15.65 9.45
N SER A 99 -2.48 -14.55 10.22
CA SER A 99 -2.54 -13.18 9.69
C SER A 99 -1.34 -12.84 8.81
N LEU A 100 -0.15 -13.38 9.12
CA LEU A 100 1.04 -13.13 8.31
C LEU A 100 0.90 -13.81 6.94
N LEU A 101 0.48 -15.08 6.93
CA LEU A 101 0.27 -15.81 5.69
C LEU A 101 -0.83 -15.17 4.83
N LEU A 102 -1.88 -14.65 5.46
CA LEU A 102 -2.94 -13.93 4.76
C LEU A 102 -2.40 -12.65 4.11
N ASN A 103 -1.60 -11.86 4.84
CA ASN A 103 -1.00 -10.64 4.29
C ASN A 103 -0.11 -10.95 3.09
N ILE A 104 0.75 -11.97 3.19
CA ILE A 104 1.58 -12.44 2.08
C ILE A 104 0.71 -12.83 0.87
N ALA A 105 -0.37 -13.59 1.08
CA ALA A 105 -1.27 -13.98 0.00
C ALA A 105 -1.99 -12.78 -0.64
N MET A 106 -2.37 -11.77 0.15
CA MET A 106 -3.01 -10.54 -0.35
C MET A 106 -2.03 -9.69 -1.15
N ASP A 107 -0.80 -9.53 -0.68
CA ASP A 107 0.26 -8.77 -1.36
C ASP A 107 0.66 -9.46 -2.67
N LEU A 108 0.71 -10.81 -2.69
CA LEU A 108 0.95 -11.56 -3.92
C LEU A 108 -0.05 -11.22 -5.02
N VAL A 109 -1.34 -11.10 -4.66
CA VAL A 109 -2.41 -10.69 -5.60
C VAL A 109 -2.25 -9.22 -6.01
N VAL A 110 -2.05 -8.32 -5.05
CA VAL A 110 -1.94 -6.87 -5.29
C VAL A 110 -0.75 -6.55 -6.21
N ASN A 111 0.42 -7.14 -5.95
CA ASN A 111 1.64 -6.83 -6.68
C ASN A 111 1.58 -7.24 -8.15
N GLN A 112 0.66 -8.12 -8.57
CA GLN A 112 0.49 -8.45 -9.99
C GLN A 112 -0.09 -7.30 -10.83
N TYR A 113 -0.61 -6.25 -10.20
CA TYR A 113 -1.20 -5.08 -10.87
C TYR A 113 -0.27 -3.85 -10.90
N ILE A 114 0.98 -4.03 -10.49
CA ILE A 114 1.99 -2.97 -10.39
C ILE A 114 3.25 -3.45 -11.10
N LEU A 115 3.89 -2.57 -11.88
CA LEU A 115 5.17 -2.89 -12.50
C LEU A 115 6.21 -3.20 -11.41
N SER A 116 7.00 -4.25 -11.60
CA SER A 116 7.95 -4.70 -10.58
C SER A 116 9.01 -3.64 -10.25
N ASP A 117 9.44 -2.84 -11.22
CA ASP A 117 10.38 -1.71 -11.01
C ASP A 117 9.74 -0.49 -10.31
N TYR A 118 8.44 -0.56 -10.00
CA TYR A 118 7.70 0.44 -9.22
C TYR A 118 7.45 -0.04 -7.79
N LEU A 119 7.98 -1.19 -7.39
CA LEU A 119 7.90 -1.69 -6.03
C LEU A 119 9.31 -1.90 -5.45
N PRO A 120 9.48 -1.81 -4.12
CA PRO A 120 10.75 -2.12 -3.48
C PRO A 120 11.26 -3.54 -3.83
N GLU A 121 12.57 -3.74 -3.86
CA GLU A 121 13.19 -5.03 -4.26
C GLU A 121 12.76 -6.23 -3.39
N TYR A 122 12.32 -5.99 -2.16
CA TYR A 122 11.83 -7.02 -1.25
C TYR A 122 10.34 -7.38 -1.47
N SER A 123 9.67 -6.76 -2.45
CA SER A 123 8.28 -7.08 -2.79
C SER A 123 8.17 -8.47 -3.42
N ILE A 124 7.09 -9.17 -3.07
CA ILE A 124 6.83 -10.54 -3.50
C ILE A 124 5.94 -10.59 -4.74
N PHE A 125 6.23 -11.52 -5.65
CA PHE A 125 5.50 -11.72 -6.90
C PHE A 125 5.29 -13.22 -7.15
N LEU A 126 4.35 -13.60 -8.02
CA LEU A 126 4.07 -15.03 -8.27
C LEU A 126 5.30 -15.80 -8.82
N ASP A 127 6.15 -15.14 -9.60
CA ASP A 127 7.40 -15.73 -10.10
C ASP A 127 8.41 -16.07 -8.98
N THR A 128 8.34 -15.37 -7.85
CA THR A 128 9.09 -15.72 -6.61
C THR A 128 8.54 -16.97 -5.91
N PHE A 129 7.37 -17.47 -6.33
CA PHE A 129 6.75 -18.70 -5.83
C PHE A 129 6.45 -19.67 -6.98
N PRO A 130 7.45 -20.36 -7.55
CA PRO A 130 7.26 -21.28 -8.68
C PRO A 130 6.13 -22.32 -8.52
N PRO A 131 5.87 -22.89 -7.33
CA PRO A 131 4.75 -23.82 -7.14
C PRO A 131 3.35 -23.20 -7.32
N LEU A 132 3.24 -21.87 -7.28
CA LEU A 132 1.99 -21.12 -7.49
C LEU A 132 1.82 -20.63 -8.93
N ALA A 133 2.84 -20.80 -9.79
CA ALA A 133 2.71 -20.54 -11.21
C ALA A 133 1.73 -21.56 -11.80
N VAL A 134 0.49 -21.13 -12.01
CA VAL A 134 -0.54 -21.97 -12.64
C VAL A 134 -0.07 -22.28 -14.06
N VAL A 135 -0.03 -23.58 -14.39
CA VAL A 135 0.24 -24.11 -15.74
C VAL A 135 -0.79 -23.58 -16.73
#